data_AF-A0A9D5NPX7-F1
#
_entry.id   AF-A0A9D5NPX7-F1
#
_cell.length_a   1.000
_cell.length_b   1.000
_cell.length_c   1.000
_cell.angle_alpha   90.00
_cell.angle_beta   90.00
_cell.angle_gamma   90.00
#
_symmetry.space_group_name_H-M   'P 1'
#
loop_
_entity.id
_entity.type
_entity.pdbx_description
1 polymer ?
#
loop_
_entity_poly.entity_id
_entity_poly.type
_entity_poly.pdbx_seq_one_letter_code
_entity_poly.pdbx_strand_id
1 'polypeptide(L)'
;MKEITLRVNDEMALLVEQLVGHLEGVEMVASGECDDSIEFCDQCLLAALTTLRENKVIVHPYDFTWIMAAINQYAVDGIEGFRSSNAFVKYLKVLGVEDVPCRDTISSNINKVEDVYPSWTFSDTDEPCEVRRRRNVAIQFVAAYNKAKRQGSTGCSTK
;
A
#
# COMPACT_ATOMS: atom_id res chain seq x y z
N MET A 1 15.80 -31.83 -13.16
CA MET A 1 15.79 -30.36 -13.34
C MET A 1 16.03 -29.75 -11.97
N LYS A 2 16.94 -28.79 -11.84
CA LYS A 2 17.20 -28.07 -10.58
C LYS A 2 17.01 -26.59 -10.85
N GLU A 3 16.32 -25.91 -9.95
CA GLU A 3 16.04 -24.48 -10.06
C GLU A 3 17.01 -23.70 -9.18
N ILE A 4 17.56 -22.62 -9.71
CA ILE A 4 18.46 -21.70 -9.01
C ILE A 4 17.93 -20.28 -9.24
N THR A 5 17.56 -19.59 -8.16
CA THR A 5 17.10 -18.21 -8.20
C THR A 5 18.26 -17.26 -7.91
N LEU A 6 18.46 -16.25 -8.75
CA LEU A 6 19.52 -15.24 -8.62
C LEU A 6 18.89 -13.86 -8.45
N ARG A 7 19.35 -13.11 -7.44
CA ARG A 7 19.04 -11.68 -7.29
C ARG A 7 20.23 -10.87 -7.78
N VAL A 8 20.01 -10.04 -8.79
CA VAL A 8 21.03 -9.22 -9.44
C VAL A 8 20.46 -7.84 -9.70
N ASN A 9 21.31 -6.82 -9.73
CA ASN A 9 20.91 -5.47 -10.14
C ASN A 9 20.74 -5.38 -11.67
N ASP A 10 20.14 -4.30 -12.17
CA ASP A 10 19.83 -4.13 -13.60
C ASP A 10 21.06 -4.26 -14.52
N GLU A 11 22.21 -3.76 -14.07
CA GLU A 11 23.49 -3.88 -14.79
C GLU A 11 23.92 -5.35 -14.93
N MET A 12 23.71 -6.16 -13.90
CA MET A 12 24.07 -7.58 -13.89
C MET A 12 22.99 -8.47 -14.50
N ALA A 13 21.74 -8.01 -14.59
CA ALA A 13 20.66 -8.74 -15.27
C ALA A 13 21.01 -8.99 -16.74
N LEU A 14 21.48 -7.95 -17.44
CA LEU A 14 21.95 -8.06 -18.83
C LEU A 14 23.13 -9.02 -18.99
N LEU A 15 24.07 -9.01 -18.04
CA LEU A 15 25.23 -9.90 -18.05
C LEU A 15 24.83 -11.36 -17.80
N VAL A 16 23.87 -11.60 -16.90
CA VAL A 16 23.34 -12.93 -16.61
C VAL A 16 22.56 -13.48 -17.80
N GLU A 17 21.74 -12.67 -18.46
CA GLU A 17 21.04 -13.07 -19.69
C GLU A 17 22.02 -13.49 -20.79
N GLN A 18 23.09 -12.73 -20.99
CA GLN A 18 24.15 -13.06 -21.94
C GLN A 18 24.87 -14.36 -21.55
N LEU A 19 25.18 -14.56 -20.27
CA LEU A 19 25.87 -15.75 -19.78
C LEU A 19 25.03 -17.01 -19.93
N VAL A 20 23.73 -16.95 -19.58
CA VAL A 20 22.82 -18.10 -19.71
C VAL A 20 22.69 -18.53 -21.17
N GLY A 21 22.68 -17.59 -22.12
CA GLY A 21 22.68 -17.90 -23.55
C GLY A 21 23.89 -18.70 -24.05
N HIS A 22 24.99 -18.75 -23.29
CA HIS A 22 26.20 -19.48 -23.63
C HIS A 22 26.38 -20.80 -22.86
N LEU A 23 25.49 -21.12 -21.91
CA LEU A 23 25.56 -22.34 -21.11
C LEU A 23 24.61 -23.41 -21.65
N GLU A 24 25.17 -24.49 -22.19
CA GLU A 24 24.38 -25.66 -22.59
C GLU A 24 23.70 -26.31 -21.38
N GLY A 25 22.37 -26.36 -21.42
CA GLY A 25 21.55 -26.99 -20.36
C GLY A 25 21.03 -26.03 -19.28
N VAL A 26 21.21 -24.71 -19.44
CA VAL A 26 20.60 -23.68 -18.59
C VAL A 26 19.57 -22.90 -19.40
N GLU A 27 18.37 -22.75 -18.86
CA GLU A 27 17.26 -22.00 -19.47
C GLU A 27 16.84 -20.88 -18.52
N MET A 28 16.59 -19.69 -19.06
CA MET A 28 15.97 -18.60 -18.31
C MET A 28 14.48 -18.90 -18.12
N VAL A 29 14.08 -19.20 -16.88
CA VAL A 29 12.71 -19.59 -16.55
C VAL A 29 11.80 -18.36 -16.36
N ALA A 30 12.35 -17.24 -15.88
CA ALA A 30 11.65 -15.96 -15.77
C ALA A 30 12.66 -14.80 -15.72
N SER A 31 12.39 -13.72 -16.45
CA SER A 31 12.94 -12.40 -16.17
C SER A 31 11.77 -11.47 -15.84
N GLY A 32 11.76 -10.97 -14.61
CA GLY A 32 10.75 -10.04 -14.13
C GLY A 32 11.42 -9.10 -13.16
N GLU A 33 11.13 -7.81 -13.30
CA GLU A 33 11.39 -6.83 -12.26
C GLU A 33 10.42 -7.11 -11.11
N CYS A 34 10.71 -8.15 -10.32
CA CYS A 34 10.06 -8.30 -9.03
C CYS A 34 10.73 -7.30 -8.09
N ASP A 35 10.20 -6.08 -8.08
CA ASP A 35 10.38 -5.23 -6.91
C ASP A 35 9.54 -5.87 -5.78
N ASP A 36 10.10 -6.93 -5.19
CA ASP A 36 9.53 -7.69 -4.08
C ASP A 36 9.06 -6.76 -2.95
N SER A 37 9.61 -5.54 -2.88
CA SER A 37 9.23 -4.52 -1.91
C SER A 37 7.89 -3.84 -2.23
N ILE A 38 7.57 -3.60 -3.50
CA ILE A 38 6.30 -3.01 -3.94
C ILE A 38 5.18 -4.03 -3.73
N GLU A 39 5.36 -5.27 -4.20
CA GLU A 39 4.37 -6.34 -4.00
C GLU A 39 4.11 -6.60 -2.50
N PHE A 40 5.15 -6.48 -1.66
CA PHE A 40 5.01 -6.61 -0.22
C PHE A 40 4.21 -5.46 0.41
N CYS A 41 4.46 -4.21 0.00
CA CYS A 41 3.71 -3.06 0.51
C CYS A 41 2.24 -3.12 0.07
N ASP A 42 1.99 -3.57 -1.16
CA ASP A 42 0.64 -3.82 -1.70
C ASP A 42 -0.12 -4.86 -0.87
N GLN A 43 0.53 -5.99 -0.53
CA GLN A 43 -0.03 -6.99 0.37
C GLN A 43 -0.31 -6.43 1.77
N CYS A 44 0.61 -5.64 2.32
CA CYS A 44 0.42 -5.00 3.63
C CYS A 44 -0.75 -4.01 3.62
N LEU A 45 -0.92 -3.25 2.54
CA LEU A 45 -2.02 -2.30 2.38
C LEU A 45 -3.35 -3.04 2.26
N LEU A 46 -3.41 -4.09 1.44
CA LEU A 46 -4.60 -4.91 1.31
C LEU A 46 -5.00 -5.55 2.66
N ALA A 47 -4.04 -6.13 3.38
CA ALA A 47 -4.27 -6.70 4.71
C ALA A 47 -4.78 -5.66 5.72
N ALA A 48 -4.24 -4.43 5.67
CA ALA A 48 -4.70 -3.34 6.52
C ALA A 48 -6.15 -2.96 6.21
N LEU A 49 -6.50 -2.80 4.93
CA LEU A 49 -7.87 -2.48 4.52
C LEU A 49 -8.87 -3.58 4.91
N THR A 50 -8.50 -4.85 4.75
CA THR A 50 -9.32 -5.98 5.19
C THR A 50 -9.56 -5.94 6.70
N THR A 51 -8.51 -5.71 7.50
CA THR A 51 -8.62 -5.55 8.96
C THR A 51 -9.58 -4.40 9.33
N LEU A 52 -9.51 -3.28 8.62
CA LEU A 52 -10.39 -2.13 8.87
C LEU A 52 -11.85 -2.42 8.54
N ARG A 53 -12.10 -3.22 7.50
CA ARG A 53 -13.46 -3.67 7.13
C ARG A 53 -14.03 -4.63 8.15
N GLU A 54 -13.26 -5.64 8.55
CA GLU A 54 -13.66 -6.63 9.56
C GLU A 54 -14.00 -5.94 10.89
N ASN A 55 -13.21 -4.94 11.28
CA ASN A 55 -13.42 -4.15 12.49
C ASN A 55 -14.49 -3.04 12.33
N LYS A 56 -15.11 -2.92 11.15
CA LYS A 56 -16.13 -1.90 10.83
C LYS A 56 -15.67 -0.46 11.09
N VAL A 57 -14.38 -0.20 10.85
CA VAL A 57 -13.78 1.13 11.00
C VAL A 57 -14.13 2.02 9.81
N ILE A 58 -14.14 1.44 8.61
CA ILE A 58 -14.60 2.09 7.39
C ILE A 58 -16.12 1.99 7.38
N VAL A 59 -16.79 3.10 7.67
CA VAL A 59 -18.26 3.17 7.74
C VAL A 59 -18.80 3.89 6.51
N HIS A 60 -18.08 4.88 6.01
CA HIS A 60 -18.49 5.70 4.88
C HIS A 60 -17.52 5.60 3.72
N PRO A 61 -17.99 5.73 2.45
CA PRO A 61 -17.11 5.73 1.28
C PRO A 61 -16.02 6.82 1.33
N TYR A 62 -16.29 7.95 1.98
CA TYR A 62 -15.30 9.01 2.13
C TYR A 62 -14.19 8.68 3.16
N ASP A 63 -14.31 7.62 3.96
CA ASP A 63 -13.28 7.26 4.94
C ASP A 63 -11.96 6.83 4.29
N PHE A 64 -12.01 6.35 3.05
CA PHE A 64 -10.82 6.11 2.21
C PHE A 64 -10.00 7.39 1.97
N THR A 65 -10.62 8.56 2.06
CA THR A 65 -9.93 9.86 1.97
C THR A 65 -8.90 10.01 3.08
N TRP A 66 -9.23 9.59 4.30
CA TRP A 66 -8.35 9.69 5.46
C TRP A 66 -7.17 8.72 5.33
N ILE A 67 -7.38 7.57 4.69
CA ILE A 67 -6.32 6.63 4.36
C ILE A 67 -5.36 7.24 3.33
N MET A 68 -5.89 7.79 2.23
CA MET A 68 -5.09 8.48 1.22
C MET A 68 -4.30 9.66 1.84
N ALA A 69 -4.93 10.46 2.69
CA ALA A 69 -4.27 11.58 3.38
C ALA A 69 -3.11 11.10 4.26
N ALA A 70 -3.27 9.97 4.96
CA ALA A 70 -2.23 9.42 5.83
C ALA A 70 -1.02 8.97 5.00
N ILE A 71 -1.26 8.27 3.89
CA ILE A 71 -0.21 7.85 2.96
C ILE A 71 0.51 9.06 2.36
N ASN A 72 -0.24 10.07 1.91
CA ASN A 72 0.32 11.28 1.32
C ASN A 72 1.13 12.14 2.32
N GLN A 73 0.88 12.00 3.62
CA GLN A 73 1.69 12.60 4.69
C GLN A 73 2.76 11.64 5.23
N TYR A 74 3.07 10.56 4.52
CA TYR A 74 4.11 9.57 4.87
C TYR A 74 3.90 8.89 6.23
N ALA A 75 2.64 8.69 6.64
CA ALA A 75 2.33 7.98 7.89
C ALA A 75 2.64 6.47 7.82
N VAL A 76 2.90 5.94 6.62
CA VAL A 76 3.34 4.57 6.36
C VAL A 76 4.55 4.58 5.42
N ASP A 77 5.52 3.70 5.68
CA ASP A 77 6.72 3.58 4.86
C ASP A 77 6.54 2.58 3.72
N GLY A 78 7.15 2.87 2.56
CA GLY A 78 7.20 1.99 1.39
C GLY A 78 6.07 2.23 0.38
N ILE A 79 5.20 3.23 0.63
CA ILE A 79 4.15 3.63 -0.31
C ILE A 79 4.32 5.12 -0.58
N GLU A 80 4.52 5.46 -1.85
CA GLU A 80 4.57 6.86 -2.27
C GLU A 80 3.19 7.52 -2.19
N GLY A 81 3.19 8.83 -1.94
CA GLY A 81 1.98 9.63 -1.97
C GLY A 81 1.30 9.61 -3.34
N PHE A 82 -0.02 9.52 -3.36
CA PHE A 82 -0.82 9.56 -4.56
C PHE A 82 -1.00 10.99 -5.05
N ARG A 83 -0.56 11.25 -6.30
CA ARG A 83 -0.67 12.56 -6.96
C ARG A 83 -2.10 13.04 -7.20
N SER A 84 -3.08 12.12 -7.19
CA SER A 84 -4.49 12.47 -7.38
C SER A 84 -5.42 11.42 -6.77
N SER A 85 -6.65 11.82 -6.47
CA SER A 85 -7.70 10.89 -6.02
C SER A 85 -7.96 9.77 -7.04
N ASN A 86 -7.82 10.06 -8.34
CA ASN A 86 -8.01 9.05 -9.39
C ASN A 86 -6.88 8.00 -9.38
N ALA A 87 -5.64 8.42 -9.10
CA ALA A 87 -4.52 7.49 -8.97
C ALA A 87 -4.76 6.53 -7.80
N PHE A 88 -5.20 7.07 -6.65
CA PHE A 88 -5.52 6.25 -5.49
C PHE A 88 -6.69 5.26 -5.75
N VAL A 89 -7.78 5.72 -6.36
CA VAL A 89 -8.92 4.85 -6.72
C VAL A 89 -8.50 3.74 -7.69
N LYS A 90 -7.68 4.05 -8.70
CA LYS A 90 -7.15 3.04 -9.63
C LYS A 90 -6.29 2.03 -8.90
N TYR A 91 -5.40 2.50 -8.02
CA TYR A 91 -4.54 1.63 -7.22
C TYR A 91 -5.35 0.66 -6.36
N LEU A 92 -6.37 1.14 -5.63
CA LEU A 92 -7.26 0.27 -4.84
C LEU A 92 -7.96 -0.81 -5.70
N LYS A 93 -8.37 -0.46 -6.93
CA LYS A 93 -8.98 -1.43 -7.85
C LYS A 93 -7.99 -2.48 -8.34
N VAL A 94 -6.74 -2.08 -8.62
CA VAL A 94 -5.67 -3.02 -9.01
C VAL A 94 -5.38 -4.01 -7.88
N LEU A 95 -5.43 -3.55 -6.63
CA LEU A 95 -5.32 -4.43 -5.45
C LEU A 95 -6.51 -5.36 -5.21
N GLY A 96 -7.57 -5.28 -6.02
CA GLY A 96 -8.76 -6.09 -5.84
C GLY A 96 -9.64 -5.66 -4.66
N VAL A 97 -9.50 -4.43 -4.17
CA VAL A 97 -10.38 -3.89 -3.13
C VAL A 97 -11.78 -3.72 -3.72
N GLU A 98 -12.77 -4.40 -3.16
CA GLU A 98 -14.18 -4.24 -3.56
C GLU A 98 -14.75 -2.89 -3.06
N ASP A 99 -15.91 -2.41 -3.53
CA ASP A 99 -16.58 -1.20 -3.01
C ASP A 99 -15.73 0.09 -2.89
N VAL A 100 -14.80 0.29 -3.83
CA VAL A 100 -13.96 1.49 -3.87
C VAL A 100 -14.82 2.74 -4.16
N PRO A 101 -14.69 3.83 -3.39
CA PRO A 101 -15.43 5.07 -3.65
C PRO A 101 -15.09 5.65 -5.02
N CYS A 102 -15.99 6.47 -5.57
CA CYS A 102 -15.67 7.22 -6.78
C CYS A 102 -14.63 8.30 -6.47
N ARG A 103 -13.90 8.72 -7.52
CA ARG A 103 -12.89 9.79 -7.44
C ARG A 103 -13.44 11.03 -6.73
N ASP A 104 -14.65 11.44 -7.07
CA ASP A 104 -15.22 12.71 -6.62
C ASP A 104 -15.53 12.70 -5.12
N THR A 105 -15.88 11.54 -4.55
CA THR A 105 -16.00 11.36 -3.10
C THR A 105 -14.69 11.67 -2.39
N ILE A 106 -13.55 11.21 -2.92
CA ILE A 106 -12.25 11.47 -2.31
C ILE A 106 -11.82 12.92 -2.55
N SER A 107 -11.94 13.41 -3.79
CA SER A 107 -11.52 14.78 -4.13
C SER A 107 -12.30 15.85 -3.37
N SER A 108 -13.59 15.64 -3.08
CA SER A 108 -14.42 16.57 -2.29
C SER A 108 -14.07 16.59 -0.80
N ASN A 109 -13.37 15.58 -0.28
CA ASN A 109 -13.07 15.46 1.14
C ASN A 109 -11.58 15.66 1.49
N ILE A 110 -10.66 15.44 0.55
CA ILE A 110 -9.21 15.45 0.84
C ILE A 110 -8.71 16.82 1.34
N ASN A 111 -9.27 17.91 0.80
CA ASN A 111 -8.89 19.28 1.17
C ASN A 111 -9.49 19.74 2.51
N LYS A 112 -10.28 18.90 3.18
CA LYS A 112 -10.86 19.20 4.49
C LYS A 112 -9.92 18.88 5.64
N VAL A 113 -8.87 18.07 5.39
CA VAL A 113 -7.87 17.71 6.39
C VAL A 113 -6.93 18.88 6.60
N GLU A 114 -6.83 19.32 7.83
CA GLU A 114 -5.88 20.33 8.28
C GLU A 114 -4.84 19.68 9.23
N ASP A 115 -3.73 20.39 9.47
CA ASP A 115 -2.60 19.92 10.28
C ASP A 115 -1.89 18.65 9.75
N VAL A 116 -0.95 18.16 10.56
CA VAL A 116 -0.12 16.98 10.28
C VAL A 116 -0.63 15.79 11.09
N TYR A 117 -0.65 14.61 10.47
CA TYR A 117 -0.98 13.35 11.12
C TYR A 117 -0.05 13.12 12.34
N PRO A 118 -0.55 12.65 13.50
CA PRO A 118 -1.92 12.21 13.79
C PRO A 118 -2.85 13.32 14.36
N SER A 119 -2.42 14.57 14.34
CA SER A 119 -3.10 15.69 15.01
C SER A 119 -4.21 16.36 14.17
N TRP A 120 -4.63 15.74 13.07
CA TRP A 120 -5.50 16.35 12.06
C TRP A 120 -6.74 17.04 12.59
N THR A 121 -7.02 18.23 12.12
CA THR A 121 -8.34 18.86 12.28
C THR A 121 -9.11 18.81 10.96
N PHE A 122 -10.39 19.19 10.99
CA PHE A 122 -11.25 19.16 9.81
C PHE A 122 -12.00 20.48 9.66
N SER A 123 -11.87 21.11 8.49
CA SER A 123 -12.49 22.42 8.24
C SER A 123 -14.01 22.37 8.03
N ASP A 124 -14.57 21.20 7.74
CA ASP A 124 -15.99 21.01 7.49
C ASP A 124 -16.81 20.62 8.72
N THR A 125 -16.16 20.29 9.84
CA THR A 125 -16.84 19.85 11.06
C THR A 125 -16.01 20.11 12.31
N ASP A 126 -16.63 20.70 13.34
CA ASP A 126 -16.08 20.85 14.68
C ASP A 126 -16.65 19.81 15.67
N GLU A 127 -17.58 18.95 15.22
CA GLU A 127 -18.18 17.92 16.06
C GLU A 127 -17.11 16.95 16.60
N PRO A 128 -16.88 16.89 17.93
CA PRO A 128 -15.75 16.12 18.49
C PRO A 128 -15.81 14.63 18.18
N CYS A 129 -17.01 14.06 18.11
CA CYS A 129 -17.22 12.64 17.81
C CYS A 129 -16.77 12.30 16.39
N GLU A 130 -17.15 13.12 15.41
CA GLU A 130 -16.81 12.90 14.01
C GLU A 130 -15.33 13.16 13.75
N VAL A 131 -14.76 14.24 14.31
CA VAL A 131 -13.32 14.51 14.25
C VAL A 131 -12.52 13.32 14.79
N ARG A 132 -12.92 12.80 15.97
CA ARG A 132 -12.27 11.62 16.57
C ARG A 132 -12.43 10.39 15.71
N ARG A 133 -13.60 10.15 15.12
CA ARG A 133 -13.88 9.00 14.26
C ARG A 133 -12.99 9.01 13.01
N ARG A 134 -12.93 10.14 12.30
CA ARG A 134 -12.12 10.31 11.09
C ARG A 134 -10.62 10.12 11.37
N ARG A 135 -10.11 10.71 12.46
CA ARG A 135 -8.72 10.45 12.92
C ARG A 135 -8.49 8.97 13.19
N ASN A 136 -9.44 8.32 13.86
CA ASN A 136 -9.33 6.92 14.23
C ASN A 136 -9.27 5.99 13.00
N VAL A 137 -9.90 6.34 11.87
CA VAL A 137 -9.73 5.60 10.61
C VAL A 137 -8.25 5.55 10.21
N ALA A 138 -7.58 6.71 10.15
CA ALA A 138 -6.18 6.79 9.76
C ALA A 138 -5.25 6.12 10.79
N ILE A 139 -5.49 6.32 12.09
CA ILE A 139 -4.70 5.70 13.16
C ILE A 139 -4.78 4.17 13.07
N GLN A 140 -5.98 3.62 12.90
CA GLN A 140 -6.15 2.18 12.79
C GLN A 140 -5.58 1.63 11.49
N PHE A 141 -5.69 2.37 10.38
CA PHE A 141 -5.03 2.00 9.12
C PHE A 141 -3.52 1.87 9.29
N VAL A 142 -2.85 2.90 9.83
CA VAL A 142 -1.40 2.90 10.05
C VAL A 142 -0.97 1.77 10.99
N ALA A 143 -1.74 1.55 12.06
CA ALA A 143 -1.48 0.46 13.00
C ALA A 143 -1.61 -0.93 12.34
N ALA A 144 -2.65 -1.13 11.53
CA ALA A 144 -2.89 -2.39 10.82
C ALA A 144 -1.82 -2.64 9.74
N TYR A 145 -1.44 -1.61 8.98
CA TYR A 145 -0.36 -1.70 7.99
C TYR A 145 0.98 -2.08 8.65
N ASN A 146 1.36 -1.38 9.72
CA ASN A 146 2.60 -1.68 10.44
C ASN A 146 2.57 -3.05 11.14
N LYS A 147 1.39 -3.55 11.49
CA LYS A 147 1.23 -4.93 11.97
C LYS A 147 1.46 -5.94 10.84
N ALA A 148 0.81 -5.75 9.68
CA ALA A 148 0.99 -6.60 8.51
C ALA A 148 2.45 -6.64 8.05
N LYS A 149 3.10 -5.47 7.99
CA LYS A 149 4.53 -5.33 7.65
C LYS A 149 5.44 -6.13 8.57
N ARG A 150 5.19 -6.08 9.89
CA ARG A 150 5.95 -6.87 10.87
C ARG A 150 5.72 -8.38 10.71
N GLN A 151 4.49 -8.80 10.46
CA GLN A 151 4.13 -10.21 10.30
C GLN A 151 4.70 -10.80 8.99
N GLY A 152 4.66 -10.03 7.91
CA GLY A 152 5.25 -10.42 6.64
C GLY A 152 6.78 -10.46 6.68
N SER A 153 7.42 -9.56 7.45
CA SER A 153 8.88 -9.58 7.67
C SER A 153 9.34 -10.78 8.51
N THR A 154 8.51 -11.28 9.42
CA THR A 154 8.81 -12.52 10.19
C THR A 154 8.65 -13.82 9.39
N GLY A 155 8.02 -13.78 8.21
CA GLY A 155 7.90 -14.92 7.30
C GLY A 155 9.20 -15.27 6.56
N CYS A 156 10.18 -14.36 6.55
CA CYS A 156 11.49 -14.55 5.90
C CYS A 156 12.61 -14.85 6.91
N SER A 157 12.31 -15.64 7.94
CA SER A 157 13.28 -16.18 8.89
C SER A 157 12.82 -17.52 9.41
N THR A 158 12.97 -18.56 8.57
CA THR A 158 13.02 -20.01 8.84
C THR A 158 12.65 -20.70 7.52
N LYS A 159 13.46 -21.52 6.85
CA LYS A 159 14.57 -22.41 7.21
C LYS A 159 15.55 -22.50 6.05
#